data_AF-A0A848UNC5-F1
#
_entry.id   AF-A0A848UNC5-F1
#
_cell.length_a   1.000
_cell.length_b   1.000
_cell.length_c   1.000
_cell.angle_alpha   90.00
_cell.angle_beta   90.00
_cell.angle_gamma   90.00
#
_symmetry.space_group_name_H-M   'P 1'
#
loop_
_entity.id
_entity.type
_entity.pdbx_description
1 polymer ?
#
loop_
_entity_poly.entity_id
_entity_poly.type
_entity_poly.pdbx_seq_one_letter_code
_entity_poly.pdbx_strand_id
1 'polypeptide(L)'
;VDLEEVSTRSVFEVEGQFDLVVANILAPALVAMADQLRRLTAPNGRLIVSGLLAGAEAVVVDALAPMRVVEREQLDGWSAIVFAQQGQDG
;
A
#
# COMPACT_ATOMS: atom_id res chain seq x y z
N VAL A 1 -23.04 -3.66 3.77
CA VAL A 1 -21.74 -4.27 3.45
C VAL A 1 -21.31 -5.03 4.69
N ASP A 2 -21.41 -6.35 4.66
CA ASP A 2 -20.76 -7.19 5.67
C ASP A 2 -19.27 -7.18 5.29
N LEU A 3 -18.42 -6.64 6.16
CA LEU A 3 -16.97 -6.78 6.01
C LEU A 3 -16.60 -8.09 6.72
N GLU A 4 -16.49 -9.14 5.92
CA GLU A 4 -16.12 -10.49 6.33
C GLU A 4 -14.65 -10.56 6.80
N GLU A 5 -14.43 -11.33 7.86
CA GLU A 5 -13.15 -11.74 8.46
C GLU A 5 -12.20 -10.63 8.96
N VAL A 6 -12.15 -10.47 10.29
CA VAL A 6 -11.09 -9.72 10.99
C VAL A 6 -10.07 -10.70 11.54
N SER A 7 -8.80 -10.47 11.25
CA SER A 7 -7.70 -11.36 11.66
C SER A 7 -6.57 -10.57 12.32
N THR A 8 -5.93 -11.16 13.33
CA THR A 8 -4.68 -10.66 13.92
C THR A 8 -3.45 -11.30 13.28
N ARG A 9 -3.64 -12.03 12.18
CA ARG A 9 -2.57 -12.69 11.43
C ARG A 9 -1.56 -11.64 10.97
N SER A 10 -0.29 -12.02 11.01
CA SER A 10 0.76 -11.21 10.43
C SER A 10 0.50 -11.00 8.94
N VAL A 11 0.70 -9.78 8.43
CA VAL A 11 0.60 -9.49 6.99
C VAL A 11 1.53 -10.38 6.15
N PHE A 12 2.60 -10.88 6.76
CA PHE A 12 3.56 -11.79 6.14
C PHE A 12 2.98 -13.20 5.92
N GLU A 13 1.91 -13.56 6.63
CA GLU A 13 1.23 -14.87 6.55
C GLU A 13 -0.09 -14.79 5.77
N VAL A 14 -0.44 -13.61 5.25
CA VAL A 14 -1.60 -13.46 4.35
C VAL A 14 -1.22 -14.00 2.97
N GLU A 15 -2.07 -14.87 2.45
CA GLU A 15 -1.92 -15.48 1.12
C GLU A 15 -2.91 -14.85 0.13
N GLY A 16 -2.62 -15.02 -1.16
CA GLY A 16 -3.44 -14.50 -2.24
C GLY A 16 -3.05 -13.08 -2.69
N GLN A 17 -3.90 -12.53 -3.55
CA GLN A 17 -3.76 -11.18 -4.11
C GLN A 17 -5.13 -10.51 -4.14
N PHE A 18 -5.14 -9.20 -3.96
CA PHE A 18 -6.34 -8.39 -3.83
C PHE A 18 -6.32 -7.22 -4.81
N ASP A 19 -7.48 -6.92 -5.39
CA ASP A 19 -7.64 -5.78 -6.31
C ASP A 19 -7.42 -4.44 -5.60
N LEU A 20 -7.66 -4.40 -4.29
CA LEU A 20 -7.45 -3.23 -3.43
C LEU A 20 -6.82 -3.66 -2.10
N VAL A 21 -5.67 -3.07 -1.78
CA VAL A 21 -5.00 -3.17 -0.47
C VAL A 21 -4.96 -1.77 0.14
N VAL A 22 -5.25 -1.66 1.44
CA VAL A 22 -5.20 -0.39 2.18
C VAL A 22 -4.32 -0.55 3.41
N ALA A 23 -3.38 0.37 3.61
CA ALA A 23 -2.48 0.39 4.77
C ALA A 23 -2.41 1.80 5.37
N ASN A 24 -3.09 2.01 6.49
CA ASN A 24 -3.04 3.27 7.25
C ASN A 24 -2.15 3.10 8.48
N ILE A 25 -0.83 3.24 8.30
CA ILE A 25 0.20 2.99 9.31
C ILE A 25 1.43 3.90 9.04
N LEU A 26 2.36 3.97 10.00
CA LEU A 26 3.53 4.84 9.91
C LEU A 26 4.51 4.43 8.79
N ALA A 27 5.20 5.42 8.22
CA ALA A 27 6.16 5.25 7.12
C ALA A 27 7.21 4.15 7.33
N PRO A 28 7.88 4.00 8.52
CA PRO A 28 8.85 2.93 8.72
C PRO A 28 8.25 1.52 8.60
N ALA A 29 6.99 1.34 9.02
CA ALA A 29 6.30 0.06 8.89
C ALA A 29 5.93 -0.22 7.43
N LEU A 30 5.47 0.80 6.69
CA LEU A 30 5.21 0.68 5.25
C LEU A 30 6.46 0.27 4.48
N VAL A 31 7.61 0.87 4.79
CA VAL A 31 8.90 0.52 4.18
C VAL A 31 9.28 -0.92 4.51
N ALA A 32 9.18 -1.33 5.77
CA ALA A 32 9.50 -2.70 6.19
C ALA A 32 8.56 -3.76 5.57
N MET A 33 7.34 -3.37 5.20
CA MET A 33 6.32 -4.23 4.63
C MET A 33 6.19 -4.10 3.10
N ALA A 34 6.99 -3.26 2.44
CA ALA A 34 6.76 -2.85 1.05
C ALA A 34 6.64 -4.04 0.09
N ASP A 35 7.54 -5.02 0.18
CA ASP A 35 7.50 -6.23 -0.65
C ASP A 35 6.25 -7.08 -0.41
N GLN A 36 5.76 -7.12 0.83
CA GLN A 36 4.55 -7.86 1.17
C GLN A 36 3.32 -7.15 0.62
N LEU A 37 3.22 -5.84 0.82
CA LEU A 37 2.11 -5.02 0.32
C LEU A 37 2.04 -5.09 -1.22
N ARG A 38 3.20 -5.06 -1.88
CA ARG A 38 3.31 -5.31 -3.32
C ARG A 38 2.83 -6.70 -3.69
N ARG A 39 3.32 -7.76 -3.05
CA ARG A 39 2.89 -9.15 -3.35
C ARG A 39 1.38 -9.32 -3.21
N LEU A 40 0.79 -8.75 -2.16
CA LEU A 40 -0.64 -8.86 -1.87
C LEU A 40 -1.52 -8.02 -2.82
N THR A 41 -0.94 -7.06 -3.55
CA THR A 41 -1.70 -6.27 -4.53
C THR A 41 -1.68 -6.98 -5.89
N ALA A 42 -2.86 -7.36 -6.38
CA ALA A 42 -3.02 -8.04 -7.65
C ALA A 42 -2.46 -7.21 -8.83
N PRO A 43 -2.05 -7.84 -9.95
CA PRO A 43 -1.80 -7.17 -11.21
C PRO A 43 -2.96 -6.23 -11.56
N ASN A 44 -2.66 -4.99 -11.97
CA ASN A 44 -3.63 -3.91 -12.20
C ASN A 44 -4.40 -3.42 -10.97
N GLY A 45 -4.19 -4.01 -9.80
CA GLY A 45 -4.76 -3.60 -8.52
C GLY A 45 -4.20 -2.27 -7.99
N ARG A 46 -4.73 -1.86 -6.84
CA ARG A 46 -4.34 -0.62 -6.16
C ARG A 46 -3.91 -0.88 -4.72
N LEU A 47 -2.86 -0.17 -4.31
CA LEU A 47 -2.46 -0.04 -2.92
C LEU A 47 -2.69 1.41 -2.49
N ILE A 48 -3.43 1.63 -1.42
CA ILE A 48 -3.58 2.93 -0.79
C ILE A 48 -2.79 2.92 0.51
N VAL A 49 -1.81 3.80 0.64
CA VAL A 49 -1.12 4.03 1.91
C VAL A 49 -1.55 5.37 2.49
N SER A 50 -1.76 5.42 3.81
CA SER A 50 -2.12 6.62 4.55
C SER A 50 -1.43 6.63 5.91
N GLY A 51 -1.53 7.73 6.65
CA GLY A 51 -0.82 7.91 7.92
C GLY A 51 0.63 8.38 7.72
N LEU A 52 0.96 8.95 6.56
CA LEU A 52 2.26 9.55 6.30
C LEU A 52 2.28 10.98 6.84
N LEU A 53 3.30 11.34 7.62
CA LEU A 53 3.60 12.74 7.88
C LEU A 53 4.12 13.39 6.59
N ALA A 54 3.74 14.64 6.34
CA ALA A 54 4.22 15.41 5.20
C ALA A 54 5.76 15.39 5.14
N GLY A 55 6.31 15.01 3.98
CA GLY A 55 7.75 14.85 3.76
C GLY A 55 8.30 13.42 3.91
N ALA A 56 7.54 12.48 4.50
CA ALA A 56 7.93 11.07 4.55
C ALA A 56 7.53 10.28 3.28
N GLU A 57 6.91 10.93 2.30
CA GLU A 57 6.39 10.29 1.09
C GLU A 57 7.49 9.65 0.24
N ALA A 58 8.64 10.32 0.08
CA ALA A 58 9.70 9.89 -0.82
C ALA A 58 10.23 8.49 -0.47
N VAL A 59 10.53 8.24 0.82
CA VAL A 59 11.04 6.93 1.26
C VAL A 59 10.02 5.81 1.07
N VAL A 60 8.72 6.12 1.18
CA VAL A 60 7.65 5.14 0.96
C VAL A 60 7.46 4.87 -0.53
N VAL A 61 7.53 5.89 -1.37
CA VAL A 61 7.49 5.75 -2.83
C VAL A 61 8.66 4.91 -3.34
N ASP A 62 9.87 5.17 -2.83
CA ASP A 62 11.07 4.42 -3.21
C ASP A 62 10.97 2.94 -2.80
N ALA A 63 10.48 2.67 -1.58
CA ALA A 63 10.30 1.30 -1.09
C ALA A 63 9.23 0.53 -1.87
N LEU A 64 8.18 1.21 -2.34
CA LEU A 64 7.07 0.61 -3.10
C LEU A 64 7.33 0.54 -4.61
N ALA A 65 8.49 1.00 -5.10
CA ALA A 65 8.88 0.78 -6.48
C ALA A 65 8.87 -0.74 -6.81
N PRO A 66 8.42 -1.16 -8.01
CA PRO A 66 8.10 -0.36 -9.19
C PRO A 66 6.60 0.01 -9.32
N MET A 67 5.83 -0.02 -8.23
CA MET A 67 4.45 0.46 -8.27
C MET A 67 4.43 1.95 -8.66
N ARG A 68 3.46 2.35 -9.49
CA ARG A 68 3.32 3.75 -9.92
C ARG A 68 2.44 4.51 -8.96
N VAL A 69 2.90 5.68 -8.52
CA VAL A 69 2.00 6.62 -7.86
C VAL A 69 1.02 7.15 -8.90
N VAL A 70 -0.28 7.01 -8.61
CA VAL A 70 -1.36 7.51 -9.47
C VAL A 70 -2.08 8.71 -8.85
N GLU A 71 -2.06 8.82 -7.52
CA GLU A 71 -2.68 9.93 -6.81
C GLU A 71 -1.96 10.21 -5.49
N ARG A 72 -1.97 11.47 -5.08
CA ARG A 72 -1.50 11.94 -3.76
C ARG A 72 -2.51 12.91 -3.22
N GLU A 73 -2.86 12.73 -1.96
CA GLU A 73 -3.69 13.66 -1.20
C GLU A 73 -2.94 14.11 0.04
N GLN A 74 -3.07 15.39 0.40
CA GLN A 74 -2.52 15.95 1.62
C GLN A 74 -3.60 16.71 2.38
N LEU A 75 -3.67 16.48 3.69
CA LEU A 75 -4.63 17.13 4.58
C LEU A 75 -3.98 17.35 5.95
N ASP A 76 -3.95 18.60 6.41
CA ASP A 76 -3.48 18.98 7.75
C ASP A 76 -2.12 18.38 8.16
N GLY A 77 -1.16 18.35 7.23
CA GLY A 77 0.19 17.82 7.46
C GLY A 77 0.31 16.30 7.35
N TRP A 78 -0.77 15.61 6.97
CA TRP A 78 -0.77 14.19 6.64
C TRP A 78 -0.87 13.98 5.13
N SER A 79 -0.37 12.84 4.65
CA SER A 79 -0.48 12.43 3.26
C SER A 79 -1.01 11.00 3.12
N ALA A 80 -1.79 10.81 2.06
CA ALA A 80 -2.14 9.51 1.50
C ALA A 80 -1.66 9.42 0.05
N ILE A 81 -1.25 8.21 -0.37
CA ILE A 81 -0.75 7.95 -1.72
C ILE A 81 -1.46 6.72 -2.26
N VAL A 82 -1.96 6.83 -3.49
CA VAL A 82 -2.49 5.70 -4.25
C VAL A 82 -1.43 5.20 -5.21
N PHE A 83 -1.14 3.91 -5.14
CA PHE A 83 -0.22 3.19 -6.01
C PHE A 83 -0.98 2.24 -6.93
N ALA A 84 -0.55 2.14 -8.18
CA ALA A 84 -0.98 1.15 -9.15
C ALA A 84 0.08 0.06 -9.29
N GLN A 85 -0.34 -1.20 -9.10
CA GLN A 85 0.45 -2.36 -9.50
C GLN A 85 0.45 -2.45 -11.02
N GLN A 86 1.61 -2.72 -11.62
CA GLN A 86 1.66 -3.02 -13.05
C GLN A 86 0.97 -4.35 -13.33
N GLY A 87 0.24 -4.43 -14.43
CA GLY A 87 -0.11 -5.73 -15.01
C GLY A 87 1.16 -6.52 -15.31
N GLN A 88 1.13 -7.83 -15.16
CA GLN A 88 2.06 -8.67 -15.91
C GLN A 88 1.58 -8.60 -17.37
N ASP A 89 2.21 -7.73 -18.16
CA ASP A 89 2.10 -7.80 -19.61
C ASP A 89 2.83 -9.08 -20.04
N GLY A 90 2.06 -10.15 -20.25
CA GLY A 90 2.50 -11.43 -20.84
C GLY A 90 1.98 -11.56 -22.25
#